data_AF-A0A7V2ZI53-F1
#
_entry.id   AF-A0A7V2ZI53-F1
#
_cell.length_a   1.000
_cell.length_b   1.000
_cell.length_c   1.000
_cell.angle_alpha   90.00
_cell.angle_beta   90.00
_cell.angle_gamma   90.00
#
_symmetry.space_group_name_H-M   'P 1'
#
loop_
_entity.id
_entity.type
_entity.pdbx_description
1 polymer ?
#
loop_
_entity_poly.entity_id
_entity_poly.type
_entity_poly.pdbx_seq_one_letter_code
_entity_poly.pdbx_strand_id
1 'polypeptide(L)'
;MEIKGITPKTIIVDESKNNKSLKKEVHKKDSLEISKEAKELQQKSEQVKDLSSIKEKIKSGFYNSEEVLSKVADRILKDLNNK
;
A
#
# COMPACT_ATOMS: atom_id res chain seq x y z
N MET A 1 13.16 51.65 35.34
CA MET A 1 13.36 50.31 34.73
C MET A 1 12.95 50.44 33.27
N GLU A 2 13.91 50.53 32.36
CA GLU A 2 13.66 50.81 30.94
C GLU A 2 14.21 49.65 30.10
N ILE A 3 13.31 48.93 29.43
CA ILE A 3 13.65 47.82 28.54
C ILE A 3 13.84 48.39 27.13
N LYS A 4 15.08 48.39 26.64
CA LYS A 4 15.41 48.74 25.25
C LYS A 4 14.87 47.64 24.32
N GLY A 5 14.08 48.05 23.32
CA GLY A 5 13.51 47.16 22.32
C GLY A 5 14.58 46.59 21.38
N ILE A 6 14.55 45.28 21.17
CA ILE A 6 15.33 44.55 20.16
C ILE A 6 14.52 44.50 18.85
N THR A 7 15.05 45.04 17.76
CA THR A 7 14.47 44.86 16.42
C THR A 7 15.03 43.59 15.78
N PRO A 8 14.21 42.67 15.24
CA PRO A 8 14.70 41.50 14.55
C PRO A 8 15.27 41.88 13.18
N LYS A 9 16.50 41.44 12.90
CA LYS A 9 17.17 41.60 11.61
C LYS A 9 16.53 40.63 10.60
N THR A 10 15.82 41.15 9.61
CA THR A 10 15.27 40.35 8.51
C THR A 10 16.41 39.84 7.61
N ILE A 11 16.49 38.52 7.46
CA ILE A 11 17.42 37.85 6.55
C ILE A 11 16.71 37.75 5.21
N ILE A 12 17.18 38.51 4.22
CA ILE A 12 16.75 38.36 2.83
C ILE A 12 17.63 37.27 2.20
N VAL A 13 17.01 36.16 1.80
CA VAL A 13 17.69 35.08 1.06
C VAL A 13 17.68 35.44 -0.42
N ASP A 14 18.86 35.54 -1.02
CA ASP A 14 19.06 35.79 -2.45
C ASP A 14 18.80 34.50 -3.24
N GLU A 15 17.85 34.53 -4.16
CA GLU A 15 17.38 33.37 -4.92
C GLU A 15 18.23 33.19 -6.17
N SER A 16 19.43 32.61 -6.01
CA SER A 16 20.26 32.25 -7.17
C SER A 16 20.86 30.84 -7.07
N LYS A 17 20.18 29.93 -7.80
CA LYS A 17 20.72 28.77 -8.52
C LYS A 17 21.35 27.65 -7.67
N ASN A 18 20.57 26.61 -7.37
CA ASN A 18 21.09 25.24 -7.47
C ASN A 18 19.97 24.22 -7.73
N ASN A 19 19.90 23.72 -8.96
CA ASN A 19 19.15 22.52 -9.31
C ASN A 19 19.81 21.30 -8.65
N LYS A 20 19.52 21.05 -7.37
CA LYS A 20 19.86 19.80 -6.68
C LYS A 20 18.59 18.98 -6.57
N SER A 21 18.55 17.92 -7.36
CA SER A 21 17.53 16.88 -7.33
C SER A 21 17.11 16.56 -5.90
N LEU A 22 15.82 16.71 -5.62
CA LEU A 22 15.17 16.31 -4.38
C LEU A 22 15.38 14.80 -4.19
N LYS A 23 16.48 14.42 -3.54
CA LYS A 23 16.63 13.07 -2.99
C LYS A 23 15.63 12.98 -1.86
N LYS A 24 14.52 12.29 -2.11
CA LYS A 24 13.54 11.88 -1.11
C LYS A 24 14.31 11.18 0.01
N GLU A 25 14.41 11.81 1.18
CA GLU A 25 15.02 11.20 2.36
C GLU A 25 14.15 10.01 2.75
N VAL A 26 14.57 8.81 2.34
CA VAL A 26 13.96 7.57 2.80
C VAL A 26 14.40 7.41 4.25
N HIS A 27 13.55 7.85 5.18
CA HIS A 27 13.70 7.53 6.59
C HIS A 27 13.87 6.01 6.71
N LYS A 28 15.06 5.58 7.11
CA LYS A 28 15.38 4.16 7.35
C LYS A 28 14.46 3.69 8.47
N LYS A 29 13.43 2.92 8.12
CA LYS A 29 12.59 2.23 9.08
C LYS A 29 13.38 1.04 9.62
N ASP A 30 13.17 0.70 10.89
CA ASP A 30 13.72 -0.51 11.47
C ASP A 30 13.24 -1.72 10.66
N SER A 31 14.17 -2.61 10.32
CA SER A 31 13.91 -3.81 9.53
C SER A 31 14.19 -5.04 10.39
N LEU A 32 13.20 -5.91 10.53
CA LEU A 32 13.36 -7.23 11.13
C LEU A 32 13.60 -8.24 10.02
N GLU A 33 14.78 -8.87 10.00
CA GLU A 33 15.07 -9.98 9.10
C GLU A 33 14.58 -11.31 9.70
N ILE A 34 13.74 -12.02 8.97
CA ILE A 34 13.34 -13.39 9.31
C ILE A 34 14.15 -14.39 8.48
N SER A 35 14.42 -15.56 9.07
CA SER A 35 15.08 -16.65 8.35
C SER A 35 14.31 -17.00 7.07
N LYS A 36 15.05 -17.41 6.02
CA LYS A 36 14.47 -17.84 4.74
C LYS A 36 13.45 -18.96 4.94
N GLU A 37 13.76 -19.90 5.82
CA GLU A 37 12.89 -21.04 6.16
C GLU A 37 11.56 -20.58 6.79
N ALA A 38 11.59 -19.59 7.68
CA ALA A 38 10.39 -19.04 8.31
C ALA A 38 9.48 -18.34 7.28
N LYS A 39 10.07 -17.63 6.31
CA LYS A 39 9.33 -17.00 5.21
C LYS A 39 8.66 -18.03 4.31
N GLU A 40 9.34 -19.13 4.00
CA GLU A 40 8.78 -20.21 3.18
C GLU A 40 7.64 -20.95 3.89
N LEU A 41 7.75 -21.17 5.21
CA LEU A 41 6.67 -21.76 6.01
C LEU A 41 5.42 -20.88 6.04
N GLN A 42 5.60 -19.55 6.16
CA GLN A 42 4.48 -18.61 6.13
C GLN A 42 3.75 -18.66 4.79
N GLN A 43 4.48 -18.61 3.67
CA GLN A 43 3.90 -18.66 2.32
C GLN A 43 3.12 -19.96 2.07
N LYS A 44 3.66 -21.11 2.49
CA LYS A 44 2.96 -22.40 2.39
C LYS A 44 1.68 -22.41 3.22
N SER A 45 1.69 -21.82 4.41
CA SER A 45 0.51 -21.75 5.28
C SER A 45 -0.60 -20.87 4.69
N GLU A 46 -0.23 -19.79 4.01
CA GLU A 46 -1.17 -18.88 3.31
C GLU A 46 -1.89 -19.62 2.17
N GLN A 47 -1.12 -20.33 1.31
CA GLN A 47 -1.67 -21.07 0.18
C GLN A 47 -2.61 -22.21 0.59
N VAL A 48 -2.34 -22.88 1.71
CA VAL A 48 -3.22 -23.96 2.22
C VAL A 48 -4.51 -23.39 2.82
N LYS A 49 -4.44 -22.24 3.51
CA LYS A 49 -5.64 -21.54 4.01
C LYS A 49 -6.56 -21.12 2.88
N ASP A 50 -5.99 -20.63 1.79
CA ASP A 50 -6.76 -20.24 0.60
C ASP A 50 -7.55 -21.43 0.04
N LEU A 51 -6.91 -22.59 -0.14
CA LEU A 51 -7.57 -23.80 -0.64
C LEU A 51 -8.69 -24.30 0.29
N SER A 52 -8.47 -24.27 1.61
CA SER A 52 -9.51 -24.67 2.56
C SER A 52 -10.72 -23.75 2.50
N SER A 53 -10.47 -22.43 2.46
CA SER A 53 -11.55 -21.44 2.37
C SER A 53 -12.34 -21.53 1.06
N ILE A 54 -11.66 -21.83 -0.06
CA ILE A 54 -12.31 -22.05 -1.35
C ILE A 54 -13.23 -23.27 -1.28
N LYS A 55 -12.77 -24.38 -0.70
CA LYS A 55 -13.60 -25.59 -0.52
C LYS A 55 -14.84 -25.30 0.33
N GLU A 56 -14.71 -24.54 1.40
CA GLU A 56 -15.86 -24.15 2.23
C GLU A 56 -16.84 -23.27 1.45
N LYS A 57 -16.35 -22.29 0.69
CA LYS A 57 -17.19 -21.42 -0.17
C LYS A 57 -17.92 -22.22 -1.26
N ILE A 58 -17.30 -23.25 -1.82
CA ILE A 58 -17.97 -24.16 -2.76
C ILE A 58 -19.09 -24.91 -2.04
N LYS A 59 -18.79 -25.52 -0.88
CA LYS A 59 -19.77 -26.28 -0.09
C LYS A 59 -20.95 -25.44 0.39
N SER A 60 -20.71 -24.20 0.78
CA SER A 60 -21.75 -23.27 1.24
C SER A 60 -22.60 -22.71 0.10
N GLY A 61 -22.28 -23.02 -1.16
CA GLY A 61 -22.97 -22.46 -2.32
C GLY A 61 -22.73 -20.96 -2.49
N PHE A 62 -21.68 -20.39 -1.87
CA PHE A 62 -21.36 -18.96 -1.94
C PHE A 62 -21.31 -18.44 -3.38
N TYR A 63 -20.76 -19.23 -4.31
CA TYR A 63 -20.66 -18.86 -5.73
C TYR A 63 -22.00 -18.93 -6.49
N ASN A 64 -23.01 -19.59 -5.93
CA ASN A 64 -24.37 -19.62 -6.48
C ASN A 64 -25.21 -18.44 -5.99
N SER A 65 -24.68 -17.61 -5.10
CA SER A 65 -25.39 -16.40 -4.66
C SER A 65 -25.53 -15.41 -5.81
N GLU A 66 -26.68 -14.76 -5.86
CA GLU A 66 -27.02 -13.83 -6.94
C GLU A 66 -26.06 -12.64 -7.02
N GLU A 67 -25.55 -12.18 -5.88
CA GLU A 67 -24.52 -11.14 -5.82
C GLU A 67 -23.22 -11.56 -6.54
N VAL A 68 -22.75 -12.80 -6.30
CA VAL A 68 -21.52 -13.30 -6.92
C VAL A 68 -21.75 -13.54 -8.41
N LEU A 69 -22.89 -14.12 -8.79
CA LEU A 69 -23.25 -14.32 -10.20
C LEU A 69 -23.33 -12.99 -10.97
N SER A 70 -23.97 -11.96 -10.39
CA SER A 70 -24.05 -10.62 -10.99
C SER A 70 -22.66 -10.01 -11.20
N LYS A 71 -21.79 -10.04 -10.17
CA LYS A 71 -20.41 -9.54 -10.28
C LYS A 71 -19.61 -10.25 -11.37
N VAL A 72 -19.80 -11.56 -11.52
CA VAL A 72 -19.12 -12.35 -12.56
C VAL A 72 -19.67 -11.97 -13.94
N ALA A 73 -20.99 -11.90 -14.09
CA ALA A 73 -21.64 -11.49 -15.34
C ALA A 73 -21.18 -10.09 -15.79
N ASP A 74 -21.14 -9.12 -14.88
CA ASP A 74 -20.69 -7.75 -15.17
C ASP A 74 -19.25 -7.72 -15.69
N ARG A 75 -18.35 -8.49 -15.07
CA ARG A 75 -16.96 -8.58 -15.55
C ARG A 75 -16.87 -9.21 -16.94
N ILE A 76 -17.60 -10.28 -17.18
CA ILE A 76 -17.61 -10.95 -18.50
C ILE A 76 -18.12 -9.99 -19.57
N LEU A 77 -19.22 -9.28 -19.30
CA LEU A 77 -19.76 -8.28 -20.22
C LEU A 77 -18.77 -7.15 -20.50
N LYS A 78 -18.07 -6.67 -19.47
CA LYS A 78 -17.04 -5.64 -19.62
C LYS A 78 -15.87 -6.11 -20.49
N ASP A 79 -15.39 -7.34 -20.29
CA ASP A 79 -14.29 -7.90 -21.06
C ASP A 79 -14.67 -8.14 -22.53
N LEU A 80 -15.93 -8.50 -22.80
CA LEU A 80 -16.45 -8.65 -24.16
C LEU A 80 -16.65 -7.30 -24.87
N ASN A 81 -17.08 -6.27 -24.16
CA ASN A 81 -17.34 -4.93 -24.72
C ASN A 81 -16.06 -4.09 -24.92
N ASN A 82 -14.95 -4.44 -24.26
CA ASN A 82 -13.66 -3.76 -24.39
C ASN A 82 -12.79 -4.34 -25.52
N LYS A 83 -13.37 -5.16 -26.42
CA LYS A 83 -12.69 -5.80 -27.54
C LYS A 83 -13.14 -5.18 -28.86
#